data_AF-A0A0G2A3M4-F1
#
_entry.id   AF-A0A0G2A3M4-F1
#
_cell.length_a   1.000
_cell.length_b   1.000
_cell.length_c   1.000
_cell.angle_alpha   90.00
_cell.angle_beta   90.00
_cell.angle_gamma   90.00
#
_symmetry.space_group_name_H-M   'P 1'
#
loop_
_entity.id
_entity.type
_entity.pdbx_description
1 polymer ?
#
loop_
_entity_poly.entity_id
_entity_poly.type
_entity_poly.pdbx_seq_one_letter_code
_entity_poly.pdbx_strand_id
1 'polypeptide(L)' 'MNTTIQAKVGHRHAERLNRLALRYGLSLEGFVSRLLSEVSMDIPEETLSEYQTPRTLSASIKRGLADWTSGRVSSKL' A
#
# COMPACT_ATOMS: atom_id res chain seq x y z
N MET A 1 7.33 -11.90 10.14
CA MET A 1 8.03 -10.63 10.44
C MET A 1 6.96 -9.56 10.60
N ASN A 2 6.85 -8.93 11.79
CA ASN A 2 5.85 -7.88 12.02
C ASN A 2 6.38 -6.54 11.50
N THR A 3 6.07 -6.23 10.25
CA THR A 3 6.44 -4.95 9.63
C THR A 3 5.32 -3.94 9.86
N THR A 4 5.54 -3.00 10.79
CA THR A 4 4.57 -1.94 11.09
C THR A 4 4.67 -0.82 10.07
N ILE A 5 3.60 -0.55 9.31
CA ILE A 5 3.52 0.55 8.34
C ILE A 5 2.79 1.73 8.98
N GLN A 6 3.46 2.87 9.09
CA GLN A 6 2.83 4.12 9.54
C GLN A 6 2.54 5.00 8.33
N ALA A 7 1.26 5.20 8.02
CA ALA A 7 0.81 6.09 6.95
C ALA A 7 0.09 7.31 7.54
N LYS A 8 0.47 8.51 7.08
CA LYS A 8 -0.28 9.73 7.40
C LYS A 8 -1.52 9.78 6.52
N VAL A 9 -2.67 9.56 7.12
CA VAL A 9 -3.97 9.64 6.46
C VAL A 9 -4.75 10.81 7.04
N GLY A 10 -5.29 11.67 6.17
CA GLY A 10 -6.13 12.78 6.62
C GLY A 10 -7.32 12.27 7.43
N HIS A 11 -7.72 13.01 8.48
CA HIS A 11 -8.74 12.58 9.44
C HIS A 11 -10.04 12.04 8.80
N ARG A 12 -10.55 12.73 7.78
CA ARG A 12 -11.75 12.33 7.02
C ARG A 12 -11.59 10.98 6.30
N HIS A 13 -10.39 10.68 5.81
CA HIS A 13 -10.09 9.42 5.13
C HIS A 13 -9.92 8.27 6.13
N ALA A 14 -9.31 8.55 7.28
CA ALA A 14 -9.17 7.57 8.36
C ALA A 14 -10.53 7.11 8.90
N GLU A 15 -11.47 8.04 9.13
CA GLU A 15 -12.83 7.68 9.53
C GLU A 15 -13.57 6.85 8.48
N ARG A 16 -13.39 7.21 7.20
CA ARG A 16 -14.03 6.49 6.11
C ARG A 16 -13.50 5.06 6.01
N LEU A 17 -12.19 4.86 6.16
CA LEU A 17 -11.57 3.55 6.20
C LEU A 17 -12.05 2.73 7.40
N ASN A 18 -12.16 3.35 8.58
CA ASN A 18 -12.67 2.66 9.76
C ASN A 18 -14.13 2.21 9.58
N ARG A 19 -14.98 3.07 9.02
CA ARG A 19 -16.37 2.71 8.67
C ARG A 19 -16.45 1.59 7.64
N LEU A 20 -15.56 1.57 6.66
CA LEU A 20 -15.47 0.49 5.69
C LEU A 20 -15.05 -0.82 6.37
N ALA A 21 -14.00 -0.81 7.17
CA ALA A 21 -13.53 -1.99 7.90
C ALA A 21 -14.66 -2.61 8.75
N LEU A 22 -15.41 -1.78 9.48
CA LEU A 22 -16.55 -2.21 10.28
C LEU A 22 -17.68 -2.85 9.44
N ARG A 23 -17.96 -2.33 8.24
CA ARG A 23 -18.95 -2.93 7.33
C ARG A 23 -18.57 -4.33 6.88
N TYR A 24 -17.28 -4.61 6.78
CA TYR A 24 -16.77 -5.94 6.46
C TYR A 24 -16.55 -6.82 7.69
N GLY A 25 -16.91 -6.35 8.89
CA GLY A 25 -16.71 -7.08 10.15
C GLY A 25 -15.23 -7.25 10.51
N LEU A 26 -14.37 -6.35 10.02
CA LEU A 26 -12.92 -6.41 10.22
C LEU A 26 -12.44 -5.25 11.11
N SER A 27 -11.36 -5.49 11.84
CA SER A 27 -10.58 -4.39 12.41
C SER A 27 -9.94 -3.58 11.28
N LEU A 28 -9.65 -2.30 11.53
CA LEU A 28 -8.97 -1.45 10.55
C LEU A 28 -7.64 -2.08 10.07
N GLU A 29 -6.87 -2.65 10.99
CA GLU A 29 -5.61 -3.34 10.68
C GLU A 29 -5.83 -4.55 9.78
N GLY A 30 -6.79 -5.42 10.11
CA GLY A 30 -7.11 -6.61 9.31
C GLY A 30 -7.65 -6.26 7.92
N PHE A 31 -8.44 -5.19 7.82
CA PHE A 31 -8.93 -4.67 6.55
C PHE A 31 -7.78 -4.15 5.67
N VAL A 32 -6.90 -3.31 6.24
CA VAL A 32 -5.75 -2.76 5.50
C VAL A 32 -4.78 -3.86 5.08
N SER A 33 -4.52 -4.85 5.94
CA SER A 33 -3.66 -5.98 5.60
C SER A 33 -4.18 -6.80 4.41
N ARG A 34 -5.49 -7.09 4.38
CA ARG A 34 -6.11 -7.78 3.24
C ARG A 34 -6.06 -6.96 1.96
N LEU A 35 -6.38 -5.67 2.05
CA LEU A 35 -6.36 -4.77 0.90
C LEU A 35 -4.94 -4.63 0.31
N LEU A 36 -3.93 -4.50 1.16
CA LEU A 36 -2.53 -4.48 0.70
C LEU A 36 -2.10 -5.82 0.09
N SER A 37 -2.58 -6.94 0.64
CA SER A 37 -2.33 -8.27 0.07
C SER A 37 -2.93 -8.41 -1.32
N GLU A 38 -4.19 -7.99 -1.53
CA GLU A 38 -4.83 -7.99 -2.84
C GLU A 38 -4.10 -7.07 -3.83
N VAL A 39 -3.81 -5.83 -3.43
CA VAL A 39 -3.09 -4.87 -4.29
C VAL A 39 -1.67 -5.35 -4.62
N SER A 40 -1.01 -6.08 -3.71
CA SER A 40 0.32 -6.64 -3.98
C SER A 40 0.32 -7.78 -5.00
N MET A 41 -0.82 -8.49 -5.14
CA MET A 41 -0.97 -9.57 -6.12
C MET A 41 -1.33 -9.04 -7.51
N ASP A 42 -2.00 -7.89 -7.59
CA ASP A 42 -2.46 -7.28 -8.83
C ASP A 42 -1.81 -5.90 -9.06
N ILE A 43 -0.50 -5.83 -9.29
CA ILE A 43 0.04 -4.65 -9.99
C ILE A 43 -0.06 -4.97 -11.49
N PRO A 44 -1.11 -4.53 -12.19
CA PRO A 44 -1.25 -4.83 -13.60
C PRO A 44 -0.22 -3.97 -14.32
N GLU A 45 0.74 -4.59 -15.01
CA GLU A 45 1.75 -3.84 -15.78
C GLU A 45 1.09 -2.88 -16.80
N GLU A 46 -0.15 -3.18 -17.22
CA GLU A 46 -0.97 -2.40 -18.14
C GLU A 46 -1.37 -1.03 -17.58
N THR A 47 -1.62 -0.89 -16.28
CA THR A 47 -2.09 0.37 -15.66
C THR A 47 -0.98 1.41 -15.51
N LEU A 48 0.29 0.99 -15.58
CA LEU A 48 1.43 1.88 -15.44
C LEU A 48 1.63 2.76 -16.68
N SER A 49 1.11 2.33 -17.84
CA SER A 49 1.25 3.02 -19.13
C SER A 49 0.53 4.36 -19.21
N GLU A 50 -0.50 4.58 -18.39
CA GLU A 50 -1.28 5.82 -18.32
C GLU A 50 -0.57 6.95 -17.54
N TYR A 51 0.48 6.61 -16.79
CA TYR A 51 1.24 7.57 -16.00
C TYR A 51 2.32 8.24 -16.86
N GLN A 52 2.59 9.53 -16.60
CA GLN A 52 3.58 10.32 -17.37
C GLN A 52 4.96 9.64 -17.47
N THR A 53 5.34 8.84 -16.48
CA THR A 53 6.64 8.14 -16.47
C THR A 53 6.51 6.69 -15.96
N PRO A 54 6.02 5.75 -16.81
CA PRO A 54 5.70 4.38 -16.41
C PRO A 54 6.93 3.60 -15.90
N ARG A 55 8.08 3.84 -16.53
CA ARG A 55 9.33 3.11 -16.27
C ARG A 55 9.97 3.51 -14.93
N THR A 56 9.94 4.79 -14.58
CA THR A 56 10.44 5.27 -13.28
C THR A 56 9.49 4.90 -12.16
N LEU A 57 8.18 4.90 -12.43
CA LEU A 57 7.18 4.43 -11.47
C LEU A 57 7.36 2.94 -11.19
N SER A 58 7.51 2.10 -12.21
CA SER A 58 7.74 0.66 -12.04
C SER A 58 9.06 0.38 -11.32
N ALA A 59 10.13 1.13 -11.63
CA ALA A 59 11.41 1.01 -10.94
C ALA A 59 11.32 1.42 -9.45
N SER A 60 10.56 2.48 -9.14
CA SER A 60 10.31 2.93 -7.77
C SER A 60 9.52 1.90 -6.98
N ILE A 61 8.48 1.33 -7.59
CA ILE A 61 7.65 0.28 -6.98
C ILE A 61 8.47 -1.00 -6.76
N LYS A 62 9.23 -1.46 -7.76
CA LYS A 62 10.12 -2.63 -7.63
C LYS A 62 11.15 -2.43 -6.53
N ARG A 63 11.71 -1.22 -6.43
CA ARG A 63 12.66 -0.87 -5.35
C ARG A 63 11.96 -0.88 -3.99
N GLY A 64 10.77 -0.28 -3.87
CA GLY A 64 9.97 -0.32 -2.64
C GLY A 64 9.60 -1.74 -2.20
N LEU A 65 9.28 -2.63 -3.15
CA LEU A 65 9.01 -4.05 -2.87
C LEU A 65 10.28 -4.81 -2.45
N ALA A 66 11.42 -4.54 -3.08
CA ALA A 66 12.71 -5.12 -2.71
C ALA A 66 13.17 -4.64 -1.31
N ASP A 67 12.96 -3.36 -1.00
CA ASP A 67 13.27 -2.76 0.29
C ASP A 67 12.33 -3.29 1.38
N TRP A 68 11.06 -3.53 1.04
CA TRP A 68 10.08 -4.17 1.91
C TRP A 68 10.45 -5.63 2.22
N THR A 69 10.76 -6.42 1.20
CA THR A 69 11.17 -7.83 1.37
C THR A 69 12.49 -7.98 2.12
N SER A 70 13.40 -7.00 2.01
CA SER A 70 14.68 -7.00 2.71
C SER A 70 14.67 -6.27 4.06
N GLY A 71 13.54 -5.73 4.51
CA GLY A 71 13.38 -5.03 5.78
C GLY A 71 14.07 -3.66 5.85
N ARG A 72 14.52 -3.12 4.71
CA ARG A 72 15.25 -1.83 4.61
C ARG A 72 14.33 -0.71 4.13
N VAL A 73 13.24 -0.45 4.84
CA VAL A 73 12.35 0.68 4.49
C VAL A 73 12.94 1.97 5.05
N SER A 74 13.69 2.72 4.23
CA SER A 74 14.17 4.07 4.58
C SER A 74 13.08 5.10 4.27
N SER A 75 12.49 5.70 5.30
CA SER A 75 11.39 6.66 5.17
C SER A 75 11.82 8.10 4.88
N LYS A 76 13.01 8.32 4.32
CA LYS A 76 13.47 9.67 3.95
C LYS A 76 13.12 9.98 2.51
N LEU A 77 11.97 10.65 2.34
CA LEU A 77 11.65 11.51 1.20
C LEU A 77 11.54 12.94 1.72
#